data_AF-A0A662VJ32-F1
#
_entry.id   AF-A0A662VJ32-F1
#
_cell.length_a   1.000
_cell.length_b   1.000
_cell.length_c   1.000
_cell.angle_alpha   90.00
_cell.angle_beta   90.00
_cell.angle_gamma   90.00
#
_symmetry.space_group_name_H-M   'P 1'
#
loop_
_entity.id
_entity.type
_entity.pdbx_description
1 polymer ?
#
loop_
_entity_poly.entity_id
_entity_poly.type
_entity_poly.pdbx_seq_one_letter_code
_entity_poly.pdbx_strand_id
1 'polypeptide(L)'
;MALIVVSPVYHKVLPKNLIITDFPTGISNFYLEVSKKYLSDYYSLHTNCKIFGEIIGIIGDENLYGLEGMLVEFVLEVMPLGSVDNLFFSDKSWYEVRDYGIIPEETKLKVRLIEAVIDKERIRIFPKRDVIDEH
;
A
#
# COMPACT_ATOMS: atom_id res chain seq x y z
N MET A 1 -2.42 -16.22 -0.06
CA MET A 1 -3.36 -15.63 0.91
C MET A 1 -2.76 -14.36 1.45
N ALA A 2 -3.60 -13.37 1.78
CA ALA A 2 -3.17 -11.98 1.94
C ALA A 2 -4.24 -11.07 2.56
N LEU A 3 -3.85 -9.84 2.90
CA LEU A 3 -4.80 -8.74 3.08
C LEU A 3 -5.10 -8.12 1.71
N ILE A 4 -6.35 -8.14 1.27
CA ILE A 4 -6.82 -7.44 0.08
C ILE A 4 -7.34 -6.08 0.52
N VAL A 5 -6.68 -5.02 0.08
CA VAL A 5 -7.07 -3.63 0.31
C VAL A 5 -7.74 -3.10 -0.95
N VAL A 6 -8.93 -2.53 -0.76
CA VAL A 6 -9.63 -1.76 -1.79
C VAL A 6 -9.71 -0.33 -1.28
N SER A 7 -9.02 0.58 -1.95
CA SER A 7 -8.94 1.98 -1.51
C SER A 7 -8.82 2.90 -2.73
N PRO A 8 -9.42 4.10 -2.70
CA PRO A 8 -8.99 5.19 -3.57
C PRO A 8 -7.49 5.41 -3.43
N VAL A 9 -6.86 5.87 -4.50
CA VAL A 9 -5.52 6.46 -4.39
C VAL A 9 -5.69 7.88 -3.90
N TYR A 10 -5.03 8.22 -2.81
CA TYR A 10 -5.03 9.58 -2.28
C TYR A 10 -3.70 10.26 -2.59
N HIS A 11 -3.68 11.59 -2.49
CA HIS A 11 -2.48 12.40 -2.62
C HIS A 11 -2.36 13.32 -1.41
N LYS A 12 -1.17 13.34 -0.78
CA LYS A 12 -0.83 14.39 0.20
C LYS A 12 0.67 14.62 0.23
N VAL A 13 1.06 15.76 0.80
CA VAL A 13 2.48 16.06 1.04
C VAL A 13 3.08 14.99 1.95
N LEU A 14 4.26 14.47 1.56
CA LEU A 14 4.97 13.48 2.36
C LEU A 14 5.14 13.92 3.82
N PRO A 15 4.73 13.07 4.77
CA PRO A 15 4.98 13.26 6.19
C PRO A 15 6.49 13.34 6.49
N LYS A 16 6.88 14.25 7.38
CA LYS A 16 8.30 14.47 7.75
C LYS A 16 8.93 13.30 8.51
N ASN A 17 8.11 12.41 9.06
CA ASN A 17 8.54 11.23 9.81
C ASN A 17 8.83 10.02 8.89
N LEU A 18 8.61 10.15 7.58
CA LEU A 18 9.01 9.13 6.61
C LEU A 18 10.49 9.25 6.27
N ILE A 19 11.21 8.14 6.41
CA ILE A 19 12.65 8.04 6.22
C ILE A 19 12.93 7.59 4.79
N ILE A 20 13.33 8.54 3.95
CA ILE A 20 13.59 8.29 2.51
C ILE A 20 14.85 7.43 2.30
N THR A 21 15.82 7.45 3.22
CA THR A 21 17.11 6.77 3.04
C THR A 21 17.02 5.26 2.90
N ASP A 22 15.97 4.64 3.45
CA ASP A 22 15.73 3.20 3.33
C ASP A 22 15.06 2.82 2.00
N PHE A 23 14.67 3.81 1.20
CA PHE A 23 14.04 3.68 -0.12
C PHE A 23 14.91 4.39 -1.16
N PRO A 24 15.88 3.68 -1.77
CA PRO A 24 16.85 4.31 -2.68
C PRO A 24 16.19 4.98 -3.89
N THR A 25 14.97 4.56 -4.23
CA THR A 25 14.17 5.15 -5.31
C THR A 25 13.35 6.35 -4.87
N GLY A 26 13.18 6.56 -3.57
CA GLY A 26 12.29 7.58 -2.99
C GLY A 26 10.90 7.05 -2.60
N ILE A 27 10.10 7.94 -2.04
CA ILE A 27 8.71 7.70 -1.60
C ILE A 27 7.83 8.71 -2.33
N SER A 28 6.72 8.24 -2.87
CA SER A 28 5.77 9.05 -3.61
C SER A 28 4.76 9.73 -2.69
N ASN A 29 4.19 10.88 -3.11
CA ASN A 29 3.11 11.58 -2.39
C ASN A 29 1.74 10.85 -2.47
N PHE A 30 1.65 9.77 -3.24
CA PHE A 30 0.43 9.00 -3.44
C PHE A 30 0.36 7.81 -2.50
N TYR A 31 -0.82 7.51 -1.97
CA TYR A 31 -1.00 6.46 -0.97
C TYR A 31 -2.37 5.79 -1.05
N LEU A 32 -2.48 4.64 -0.41
CA LEU A 32 -3.75 3.96 -0.11
C LEU A 32 -4.02 4.04 1.40
N GLU A 33 -5.30 3.99 1.78
CA GLU A 33 -5.67 3.82 3.18
C GLU A 33 -5.91 2.33 3.50
N VAL A 34 -5.55 1.93 4.71
CA VAL A 34 -5.76 0.57 5.21
C VAL A 34 -6.15 0.61 6.68
N SER A 35 -7.09 -0.23 7.09
CA SER A 35 -7.54 -0.30 8.47
C SER A 35 -6.43 -0.81 9.38
N LYS A 36 -6.13 -0.06 10.45
CA LYS A 36 -5.12 -0.39 11.47
C LYS A 36 -5.27 -1.79 12.05
N LYS A 37 -6.53 -2.16 12.35
CA LYS A 37 -6.92 -3.48 12.92
C LYS A 37 -6.51 -4.68 12.06
N TYR A 38 -6.20 -4.49 10.78
CA TYR A 38 -5.77 -5.56 9.87
C TYR A 38 -4.28 -5.49 9.53
N LEU A 39 -3.59 -4.40 9.88
CA LEU A 39 -2.20 -4.20 9.51
C LEU A 39 -1.34 -3.77 10.70
N SER A 40 -1.27 -2.48 11.03
CA SER A 40 -0.35 -1.99 12.08
C SER A 40 -0.65 -2.57 13.46
N ASP A 41 -1.90 -2.54 13.91
CA ASP A 41 -2.28 -3.06 15.23
C ASP A 41 -2.11 -4.57 15.30
N TYR A 42 -2.45 -5.27 14.22
CA TYR A 42 -2.45 -6.74 14.19
C TYR A 42 -1.03 -7.31 14.19
N TYR A 43 -0.12 -6.70 13.42
CA TYR A 43 1.26 -7.16 13.27
C TYR A 43 2.26 -6.32 14.06
N SER A 44 1.78 -5.37 14.90
CA SER A 44 2.62 -4.42 15.64
C SER A 44 3.60 -3.65 14.75
N LEU A 45 3.14 -3.23 13.57
CA LEU A 45 3.97 -2.46 12.63
C LEU A 45 4.11 -1.00 13.09
N HIS A 46 5.21 -0.38 12.72
CA HIS A 46 5.49 1.02 12.98
C HIS A 46 5.75 1.79 11.67
N THR A 47 5.67 3.11 11.73
CA THR A 47 5.97 3.99 10.57
C THR A 47 7.37 3.67 10.00
N ASN A 48 7.49 3.67 8.68
CA ASN A 48 8.66 3.25 7.88
C ASN A 48 8.81 1.75 7.64
N CYS A 49 7.91 0.90 8.14
CA CYS A 49 7.87 -0.50 7.70
C CYS A 49 7.59 -0.59 6.19
N LYS A 50 8.31 -1.48 5.49
CA LYS A 50 8.06 -1.76 4.08
C LYS A 50 6.95 -2.76 3.94
N ILE A 51 5.98 -2.49 3.08
CA ILE A 51 4.88 -3.40 2.77
C ILE A 51 4.96 -3.78 1.30
N PHE A 52 4.89 -5.06 1.01
CA PHE A 52 4.95 -5.60 -0.35
C PHE A 52 3.60 -6.18 -0.72
N GLY A 53 3.17 -5.88 -1.94
CA GLY A 53 1.93 -6.39 -2.48
C GLY A 53 1.94 -6.54 -3.98
N GLU A 54 0.77 -6.84 -4.51
CA GLU A 54 0.49 -7.09 -5.90
C GLU A 54 -0.82 -6.38 -6.26
N ILE A 55 -0.84 -5.59 -7.32
CA ILE A 55 -2.09 -5.02 -7.83
C ILE A 55 -2.89 -6.16 -8.47
N ILE A 56 -4.14 -6.30 -8.04
CA ILE A 56 -5.04 -7.34 -8.54
C ILE A 56 -6.23 -6.77 -9.32
N GLY A 57 -6.27 -5.45 -9.52
CA GLY A 57 -7.24 -4.80 -10.40
C GLY A 57 -7.64 -3.40 -9.95
N ILE A 58 -8.60 -2.82 -10.66
CA ILE A 58 -9.19 -1.51 -10.41
C ILE A 58 -10.69 -1.67 -10.32
N ILE A 59 -11.31 -1.02 -9.33
CA ILE A 59 -12.76 -1.04 -9.20
C ILE A 59 -13.37 -0.04 -10.17
N GLY A 60 -14.27 -0.49 -11.03
CA GLY A 60 -14.98 0.34 -12.00
C GLY A 60 -14.33 0.42 -13.38
N ASP A 61 -13.12 -0.11 -13.54
CA ASP A 61 -12.48 -0.29 -14.85
C ASP A 61 -11.83 -1.67 -14.94
N GLU A 62 -12.53 -2.59 -15.60
CA GLU A 62 -12.09 -3.98 -15.80
C GLU A 62 -11.11 -4.13 -16.98
N ASN A 63 -10.79 -3.06 -17.71
CA ASN A 63 -10.06 -3.13 -18.98
C ASN A 63 -8.59 -2.70 -18.91
N LEU A 64 -8.04 -2.45 -17.72
CA LEU A 64 -6.62 -2.10 -17.55
C LEU A 64 -5.73 -3.35 -17.60
N TYR A 65 -5.70 -3.98 -18.78
CA TYR A 65 -4.84 -5.11 -19.12
C TYR A 65 -3.37 -4.76 -18.84
N GLY A 66 -2.73 -5.58 -18.01
CA GLY A 66 -1.29 -5.49 -17.71
C GLY A 66 -0.94 -4.73 -16.44
N LEU A 67 -1.90 -4.12 -15.73
CA LEU A 67 -1.66 -3.62 -14.36
C LEU A 67 -1.80 -4.74 -13.33
N GLU A 68 -2.71 -5.69 -13.57
CA GLU A 68 -2.86 -6.88 -12.74
C GLU A 68 -1.58 -7.72 -12.71
N GLY A 69 -1.21 -8.16 -11.52
CA GLY A 69 0.03 -8.91 -11.28
C GLY A 69 1.25 -8.02 -11.01
N MET A 70 1.13 -6.70 -11.14
CA MET A 70 2.24 -5.79 -10.87
C MET A 70 2.60 -5.78 -9.38
N LEU A 71 3.87 -6.06 -9.09
CA LEU A 71 4.40 -6.00 -7.73
C LEU A 71 4.63 -4.55 -7.32
N VAL A 72 4.13 -4.20 -6.13
CA VAL A 72 4.21 -2.86 -5.56
C VAL A 72 4.84 -2.89 -4.18
N GLU A 73 5.70 -1.89 -3.93
CA GLU A 73 6.30 -1.64 -2.62
C GLU A 73 5.69 -0.36 -2.05
N PHE A 74 5.31 -0.43 -0.78
CA PHE A 74 4.77 0.67 -0.01
C PHE A 74 5.61 0.97 1.23
N VAL A 75 5.48 2.20 1.72
CA VAL A 75 5.97 2.66 3.01
C VAL A 75 4.76 2.93 3.90
N LEU A 76 4.74 2.27 5.05
CA LEU A 76 3.68 2.46 6.03
C LEU A 76 3.91 3.76 6.81
N GLU A 77 2.90 4.63 6.85
CA GLU A 77 2.73 5.67 7.85
C GLU A 77 1.64 5.23 8.84
N VAL A 78 2.03 4.96 10.08
CA VAL A 78 1.08 4.68 11.15
C VAL A 78 0.52 5.99 11.68
N MET A 79 -0.78 6.22 11.48
CA MET A 79 -1.43 7.45 11.93
C MET A 79 -1.59 7.45 13.46
N PRO A 80 -1.25 8.53 14.18
CA PRO A 80 -1.38 8.55 15.64
C PRO A 80 -2.85 8.59 16.11
N LEU A 81 -3.77 9.05 15.25
CA LEU A 81 -5.20 9.16 15.50
C LEU A 81 -5.99 8.54 14.35
N GLY A 82 -7.21 8.08 14.64
CA GLY A 82 -8.10 7.47 13.65
C GLY A 82 -7.95 5.95 13.55
N SER A 83 -8.67 5.34 12.61
CA SER A 83 -8.76 3.88 12.42
C SER A 83 -7.96 3.36 11.22
N VAL A 84 -7.29 4.24 10.47
CA VAL A 84 -6.60 3.91 9.22
C VAL A 84 -5.12 4.32 9.27
N ASP A 85 -4.29 3.57 8.56
CA ASP A 85 -2.92 3.90 8.23
C ASP A 85 -2.80 4.27 6.75
N ASN A 86 -1.69 4.91 6.39
CA ASN A 86 -1.40 5.25 5.00
C ASN A 86 -0.29 4.34 4.46
N LEU A 87 -0.50 3.82 3.26
CA LEU A 87 0.46 3.05 2.49
C LEU A 87 0.93 3.89 1.32
N PHE A 88 2.01 4.64 1.51
CA PHE A 88 2.60 5.44 0.44
C PHE A 88 3.31 4.54 -0.55
N PHE A 89 3.13 4.77 -1.84
CA PHE A 89 3.88 4.05 -2.85
C PHE A 89 5.38 4.41 -2.75
N SER A 90 6.26 3.43 -2.94
CA SER A 90 7.62 3.74 -3.36
C SER A 90 7.56 4.51 -4.69
N ASP A 91 8.52 5.40 -4.93
CA ASP A 91 8.55 6.15 -6.18
C ASP A 91 8.60 5.21 -7.39
N LYS A 92 9.42 4.14 -7.33
CA LYS A 92 9.50 3.14 -8.39
C LYS A 92 8.12 2.53 -8.70
N SER A 93 7.41 2.05 -7.69
CA SER A 93 6.09 1.46 -7.89
C SER A 93 5.10 2.49 -8.42
N TRP A 94 5.13 3.72 -7.91
CA TRP A 94 4.23 4.77 -8.41
C TRP A 94 4.50 5.12 -9.88
N TYR A 95 5.76 5.19 -10.30
CA TYR A 95 6.13 5.45 -11.69
C TYR A 95 5.56 4.40 -12.65
N GLU A 96 5.60 3.12 -12.27
CA GLU A 96 5.07 2.03 -13.09
C GLU A 96 3.53 2.06 -13.11
N VAL A 97 2.90 2.35 -11.98
CA VAL A 97 1.44 2.31 -11.82
C VAL A 97 0.76 3.50 -12.50
N ARG A 98 1.30 4.71 -12.39
CA ARG A 98 0.66 5.94 -12.89
C ARG A 98 0.45 5.96 -14.42
N ASP A 99 1.28 5.23 -15.16
CA ASP A 99 1.24 5.17 -16.62
C ASP A 99 -0.03 4.47 -17.14
N TYR A 100 -0.74 3.77 -16.25
CA TYR A 100 -2.05 3.16 -16.51
C TYR A 100 -3.21 4.12 -16.28
N GLY A 101 -2.95 5.43 -16.11
CA GLY A 101 -3.99 6.45 -15.98
C GLY A 101 -4.63 6.49 -14.58
N ILE A 102 -3.88 6.16 -13.53
CA ILE A 102 -4.38 6.18 -12.16
C ILE A 102 -4.51 7.63 -11.67
N ILE A 103 -5.77 8.08 -11.54
CA ILE A 103 -6.10 9.42 -11.08
C ILE A 103 -6.45 9.37 -9.58
N PRO A 104 -5.78 10.15 -8.72
CA PRO A 104 -6.09 10.23 -7.30
C PRO A 104 -7.55 10.63 -7.05
N GLU A 105 -8.15 10.10 -6.00
CA GLU A 105 -9.53 10.30 -5.56
C GLU A 105 -10.61 9.78 -6.53
N GLU A 106 -10.26 9.56 -7.79
CA GLU A 106 -11.14 9.00 -8.84
C GLU A 106 -10.94 7.50 -9.04
N THR A 107 -9.72 6.99 -8.83
CA THR A 107 -9.37 5.58 -9.07
C THR A 107 -9.27 4.79 -7.77
N LYS A 108 -10.05 3.71 -7.66
CA LYS A 108 -9.96 2.74 -6.57
C LYS A 108 -9.11 1.53 -6.98
N LEU A 109 -7.95 1.40 -6.36
CA LEU A 109 -7.07 0.25 -6.57
C LEU A 109 -7.47 -0.91 -5.66
N LYS A 110 -7.36 -2.12 -6.20
CA LYS A 110 -7.46 -3.37 -5.47
C LYS A 110 -6.07 -3.98 -5.37
N VAL A 111 -5.52 -4.04 -4.16
CA VAL A 111 -4.14 -4.49 -3.91
C VAL A 111 -4.13 -5.64 -2.92
N ARG A 112 -3.36 -6.67 -3.23
CA ARG A 112 -3.09 -7.80 -2.34
C ARG A 112 -1.78 -7.56 -1.60
N LEU A 113 -1.81 -7.28 -0.30
CA LEU A 113 -0.64 -7.14 0.56
C LEU A 113 -0.19 -8.51 1.09
N ILE A 114 1.08 -8.86 0.85
CA ILE A 114 1.61 -10.22 0.99
C ILE A 114 2.64 -10.29 2.12
N GLU A 115 3.56 -9.33 2.19
CA GLU A 115 4.66 -9.33 3.16
C GLU A 115 4.88 -7.94 3.76
N ALA A 116 5.37 -7.90 4.99
CA ALA A 116 5.92 -6.71 5.60
C ALA A 116 7.37 -6.95 6.02
N VAL A 117 8.19 -5.90 6.03
CA VAL A 117 9.54 -5.90 6.59
C VAL A 117 9.56 -5.03 7.84
N ILE A 118 9.89 -5.64 8.97
CA ILE A 118 10.06 -5.01 10.28
C ILE A 118 11.47 -5.33 10.75
N ASP A 119 12.27 -4.33 11.12
CA ASP A 119 13.62 -4.54 11.67
C ASP A 119 14.51 -5.50 10.85
N LYS A 120 14.36 -5.45 9.51
CA LYS A 120 15.03 -6.31 8.49
C LYS A 120 14.53 -7.76 8.44
N GLU A 121 13.53 -8.13 9.22
CA GLU A 121 12.85 -9.41 9.13
C GLU A 121 11.61 -9.33 8.25
N ARG A 122 11.41 -10.36 7.42
CA ARG A 122 10.21 -10.49 6.58
C ARG A 122 9.15 -11.30 7.30
N ILE A 123 7.94 -10.74 7.38
CA ILE A 123 6.77 -11.45 7.88
C ILE A 123 5.70 -11.54 6.79
N ARG A 124 4.92 -12.62 6.80
CA ARG A 124 3.78 -12.79 5.88
C ARG A 124 2.51 -12.21 6.47
N ILE A 125 1.76 -11.49 5.65
CA ILE A 125 0.46 -10.92 5.99
C ILE A 125 -0.64 -11.94 5.67
N PHE A 126 -1.43 -12.32 6.69
CA PHE A 126 -2.51 -13.31 6.66
C PHE A 126 -2.19 -14.57 5.82
N PRO A 127 -1.18 -15.37 6.21
CA PRO A 127 -0.71 -16.48 5.39
C PRO A 127 -1.71 -17.64 5.23
N LYS A 128 -2.84 -17.62 5.95
CA LYS A 128 -3.80 -18.74 6.08
C LYS A 128 -5.19 -18.46 5.53
N ARG A 129 -5.54 -17.21 5.22
CA ARG A 129 -6.78 -16.84 4.52
C ARG A 129 -6.70 -15.44 3.95
N ASP A 130 -7.49 -15.18 2.91
CA ASP A 130 -7.67 -13.80 2.47
C ASP A 130 -8.56 -13.05 3.45
N VAL A 131 -8.16 -11.83 3.77
CA VAL A 131 -8.94 -10.86 4.54
C VAL A 131 -9.16 -9.65 3.65
N ILE A 132 -10.37 -9.12 3.62
CA ILE A 132 -10.73 -7.99 2.76
C ILE A 132 -10.94 -6.75 3.63
N ASP A 133 -10.34 -5.64 3.21
CA ASP A 133 -10.49 -4.30 3.78
C ASP A 133 -10.90 -3.34 2.66
N GLU A 134 -12.04 -2.67 2.82
CA GLU A 134 -12.63 -1.79 1.79
C GLU A 134 -12.88 -0.39 2.35
N HIS A 135 -12.40 0.62 1.61
CA HIS A 135 -12.58 2.06 1.85
C HIS A 135 -13.22 2.73 0.62
#